data_AF-A0AA39HA73-F1
#
_entry.id   AF-A0AA39HA73-F1
#
_cell.length_a   1.000
_cell.length_b   1.000
_cell.length_c   1.000
_cell.angle_alpha   90.00
_cell.angle_beta   90.00
_cell.angle_gamma   90.00
#
_symmetry.space_group_name_H-M   'P 1'
#
loop_
_entity.id
_entity.type
_entity.pdbx_description
1 polymer ?
#
loop_
_entity_poly.entity_id
_entity_poly.type
_entity_poly.pdbx_seq_one_letter_code
_entity_poly.pdbx_strand_id
1 'polypeptide(L)'
;MSLIASWKSPAPKDRRIIAYVSLLFAGCLRPMEGASLRRDDLKFTCDGVMLKIEADKTNKKGPAKWVPVQRTENSSSCLCAVQLLEAWLQVAPMSEFVFPSLSKPFQHMSYGSARREWKRLAEKLGIKNAITLHGFRGGAATEAIKNGAPIDELMRFGRWKRVETLEAYVEVSSETVPTTSSAFSRLPKMP
;
A
#
# COMPACT_ATOMS: atom_id res chain seq x y z
N MET A 1 6.76 -9.80 9.84
CA MET A 1 6.50 -9.66 8.39
C MET A 1 7.44 -10.49 7.49
N SER A 2 8.39 -11.28 8.03
CA SER A 2 9.34 -12.07 7.22
C SER A 2 8.77 -13.34 6.56
N LEU A 3 7.61 -13.86 6.99
CA LEU A 3 7.06 -15.12 6.47
C LEU A 3 6.40 -15.03 5.08
N ILE A 4 5.90 -13.85 4.68
CA ILE A 4 5.28 -13.65 3.35
C ILE A 4 6.34 -13.68 2.24
N ALA A 5 7.55 -13.26 2.59
CA ALA A 5 8.61 -12.91 1.67
C ALA A 5 9.40 -14.12 1.14
N SER A 6 9.48 -15.20 1.94
CA SER A 6 10.06 -16.49 1.53
C SER A 6 9.05 -17.45 0.91
N TRP A 7 7.76 -17.07 0.85
CA TRP A 7 6.68 -17.96 0.45
C TRP A 7 6.50 -18.03 -1.07
N LYS A 8 7.20 -18.97 -1.72
CA LYS A 8 6.96 -19.36 -3.12
C LYS A 8 5.69 -20.22 -3.23
N SER A 9 4.50 -19.63 -3.06
CA SER A 9 3.27 -20.40 -3.30
C SER A 9 3.14 -20.78 -4.77
N PRO A 10 2.86 -22.05 -5.10
CA PRO A 10 2.51 -22.43 -6.47
C PRO A 10 1.09 -21.97 -6.85
N ALA A 11 0.23 -21.65 -5.88
CA ALA A 11 -1.17 -21.34 -6.15
C ALA A 11 -1.33 -19.89 -6.70
N PRO A 12 -1.94 -19.69 -7.88
CA PRO A 12 -2.21 -18.36 -8.43
C PRO A 12 -2.97 -17.44 -7.46
N LYS A 13 -3.86 -18.04 -6.65
CA LYS A 13 -4.64 -17.36 -5.62
C LYS A 13 -3.78 -16.69 -4.53
N ASP A 14 -2.71 -17.35 -4.11
CA ASP A 14 -1.79 -16.83 -3.10
C ASP A 14 -0.94 -15.70 -3.69
N ARG A 15 -0.42 -15.88 -4.91
CA ARG A 15 0.35 -14.84 -5.61
C ARG A 15 -0.49 -13.58 -5.82
N ARG A 16 -1.73 -13.75 -6.27
CA ARG A 16 -2.70 -12.65 -6.46
C ARG A 16 -2.92 -11.88 -5.16
N ILE A 17 -3.21 -12.57 -4.06
CA ILE A 17 -3.54 -11.89 -2.80
C ILE A 17 -2.32 -11.23 -2.18
N ILE A 18 -1.12 -11.83 -2.28
CA ILE A 18 0.13 -11.23 -1.82
C ILE A 18 0.41 -9.94 -2.60
N ALA A 19 0.40 -10.00 -3.93
CA ALA A 19 0.61 -8.83 -4.78
C ALA A 19 -0.43 -7.73 -4.49
N TYR A 20 -1.69 -8.12 -4.31
CA TYR A 20 -2.77 -7.20 -3.98
C TYR A 20 -2.56 -6.48 -2.65
N VAL A 21 -2.32 -7.20 -1.55
CA VAL A 21 -2.17 -6.55 -0.22
C VAL A 21 -0.87 -5.74 -0.13
N SER A 22 0.21 -6.19 -0.79
CA SER A 22 1.44 -5.40 -0.91
C SER A 22 1.21 -4.10 -1.68
N LEU A 23 0.40 -4.12 -2.74
CA LEU A 23 0.04 -2.91 -3.47
C LEU A 23 -0.88 -1.98 -2.66
N LEU A 24 -1.82 -2.53 -1.88
CA LEU A 24 -2.65 -1.73 -0.97
C LEU A 24 -1.79 -0.97 0.04
N PHE A 25 -0.79 -1.64 0.59
CA PHE A 25 0.14 -1.05 1.54
C PHE A 25 1.02 0.02 0.85
N ALA A 26 1.79 -0.39 -0.16
CA ALA A 26 2.78 0.47 -0.80
C ALA A 26 2.16 1.69 -1.51
N GLY A 27 0.95 1.55 -2.06
CA GLY A 27 0.21 2.65 -2.69
C GLY A 27 -0.78 3.35 -1.75
N CYS A 28 -0.84 2.99 -0.47
CA CYS A 28 -1.81 3.52 0.50
C CYS A 28 -3.27 3.44 -0.01
N LEU A 29 -3.61 2.39 -0.77
CA LEU A 29 -4.88 2.30 -1.50
C LEU A 29 -6.03 1.86 -0.61
N ARG A 30 -7.24 2.31 -0.92
CA ARG A 30 -8.45 1.63 -0.42
C ARG A 30 -8.55 0.25 -1.09
N PRO A 31 -9.12 -0.76 -0.42
CA PRO A 31 -9.26 -2.09 -1.01
C PRO A 31 -9.95 -2.07 -2.37
N MET A 32 -11.05 -1.33 -2.50
CA MET A 32 -11.77 -1.29 -3.79
C MET A 32 -11.03 -0.52 -4.88
N GLU A 33 -10.25 0.51 -4.55
CA GLU A 33 -9.37 1.18 -5.52
C GLU A 33 -8.37 0.18 -6.10
N GLY A 34 -7.71 -0.60 -5.25
CA GLY A 34 -6.76 -1.63 -5.69
C GLY A 34 -7.43 -2.76 -6.47
N ALA A 35 -8.63 -3.18 -6.07
CA ALA A 35 -9.34 -4.28 -6.72
C ALA A 35 -9.82 -3.89 -8.11
N SER A 36 -10.33 -2.67 -8.29
CA SER A 36 -10.86 -2.19 -9.58
C SER A 36 -9.79 -1.71 -10.57
N LEU A 37 -8.50 -1.68 -10.18
CA LEU A 37 -7.41 -1.28 -11.06
C LEU A 37 -7.41 -2.09 -12.36
N ARG A 38 -7.34 -1.37 -13.49
CA ARG A 38 -7.17 -1.94 -14.83
C ARG A 38 -5.68 -2.01 -15.18
N ARG A 39 -5.31 -2.88 -16.11
CA ARG A 39 -3.92 -2.98 -16.59
C ARG A 39 -3.46 -1.68 -17.26
N ASP A 40 -4.36 -0.99 -17.95
CA ASP A 40 -4.08 0.31 -18.57
C ASP A 40 -3.91 1.46 -17.55
N ASP A 41 -4.30 1.23 -16.29
CA ASP A 41 -4.03 2.16 -15.18
C ASP A 41 -2.60 2.05 -14.65
N LEU A 42 -1.81 1.08 -15.14
CA LEU A 42 -0.42 0.88 -14.75
C LEU A 42 0.53 1.51 -15.76
N LYS A 43 1.46 2.34 -15.28
CA LYS A 43 2.62 2.79 -16.05
C LYS A 43 3.90 2.44 -15.32
N PHE A 44 4.57 1.38 -15.79
CA PHE A 44 5.87 0.98 -15.26
C PHE A 44 6.96 1.95 -15.68
N THR A 45 7.87 2.25 -14.76
CA THR A 45 9.07 3.08 -14.96
C THR A 45 10.29 2.33 -14.42
N CYS A 46 11.50 2.88 -14.61
CA CYS A 46 12.71 2.32 -14.00
C CYS A 46 12.60 2.27 -12.46
N ASP A 47 11.98 3.29 -11.87
CA ASP A 47 11.92 3.50 -10.41
C ASP A 47 10.72 2.78 -9.76
N GLY A 48 9.80 2.20 -10.54
CA GLY A 48 8.65 1.49 -10.01
C GLY A 48 7.44 1.47 -10.94
N VAL A 49 6.25 1.78 -10.38
CA VAL A 49 5.00 1.83 -11.14
C VAL A 49 4.14 3.01 -10.71
N MET A 50 3.57 3.72 -11.68
CA MET A 50 2.56 4.75 -11.45
C MET A 50 1.17 4.13 -11.62
N LEU A 51 0.33 4.27 -10.60
CA LEU A 51 -1.05 3.75 -10.58
C LEU A 51 -2.03 4.90 -10.84
N LYS A 52 -2.88 4.78 -11.86
CA LYS A 52 -3.99 5.69 -12.07
C LYS A 52 -5.16 5.27 -11.19
N ILE A 53 -5.45 6.06 -10.17
CA ILE A 53 -6.60 5.84 -9.30
C ILE A 53 -7.75 6.72 -9.77
N GLU A 54 -8.79 6.08 -10.31
CA GLU A 54 -10.04 6.75 -10.67
C GLU A 54 -10.79 7.25 -9.43
N ALA A 55 -11.72 8.15 -9.66
CA ALA A 55 -12.51 8.78 -8.61
C ALA A 55 -13.51 7.79 -7.95
N ASP A 56 -13.06 7.05 -6.94
CA ASP A 56 -13.90 6.20 -6.08
C ASP A 56 -14.65 7.02 -5.00
N LYS A 57 -15.83 6.49 -4.58
CA LYS A 57 -16.78 6.82 -3.48
C LYS A 57 -16.64 8.12 -2.68
N THR A 58 -15.44 8.51 -2.28
CA THR A 58 -15.16 9.76 -1.55
C THR A 58 -14.94 10.97 -2.45
N ASN A 59 -14.67 10.75 -3.74
CA ASN A 59 -14.30 11.78 -4.70
C ASN A 59 -15.28 11.85 -5.87
N LYS A 60 -16.60 11.87 -5.60
CA LYS A 60 -17.70 11.66 -6.59
C LYS A 60 -17.65 12.45 -7.92
N LYS A 61 -16.73 13.40 -8.15
CA LYS A 61 -16.46 14.10 -9.43
C LYS A 61 -15.01 14.61 -9.59
N GLY A 62 -14.03 14.04 -8.89
CA GLY A 62 -12.64 14.54 -8.94
C GLY A 62 -11.82 13.97 -10.11
N PRO A 63 -10.73 14.65 -10.54
CA PRO A 63 -9.83 14.11 -11.55
C PRO A 63 -9.13 12.84 -11.03
N ALA A 64 -8.83 11.91 -11.93
CA ALA A 64 -7.99 10.75 -11.61
C ALA A 64 -6.63 11.20 -11.08
N LYS A 65 -6.06 10.44 -10.14
CA LYS A 65 -4.77 10.76 -9.52
C LYS A 65 -3.77 9.66 -9.81
N TRP A 66 -2.54 10.06 -10.13
CA TRP A 66 -1.42 9.15 -10.25
C TRP A 66 -0.76 8.94 -8.89
N VAL A 67 -0.64 7.68 -8.47
CA VAL A 67 0.00 7.28 -7.21
C VAL A 67 1.29 6.54 -7.55
N PRO A 68 2.47 7.05 -7.16
CA PRO A 68 3.72 6.34 -7.35
C PRO A 68 3.83 5.18 -6.36
N VAL A 69 4.30 4.03 -6.82
CA VAL A 69 4.74 2.91 -5.99
C VAL A 69 6.19 2.61 -6.37
N GLN A 70 7.10 2.89 -5.44
CA GLN A 70 8.54 2.76 -5.68
C GLN A 70 9.00 1.30 -5.62
N ARG A 71 9.96 0.97 -6.47
CA ARG A 71 10.72 -0.28 -6.39
C ARG A 71 11.71 -0.17 -5.24
N THR A 72 11.83 -1.22 -4.44
CA THR A 72 12.77 -1.28 -3.31
C THR A 72 14.07 -1.90 -3.81
N GLU A 73 15.17 -1.16 -3.74
CA GLU A 73 16.48 -1.61 -4.27
C GLU A 73 17.19 -2.63 -3.37
N ASN A 74 16.84 -2.69 -2.08
CA ASN A 74 17.48 -3.61 -1.14
C ASN A 74 17.04 -5.06 -1.37
N SER A 75 17.94 -5.84 -1.98
CA SER A 75 17.84 -7.29 -2.25
C SER A 75 17.58 -8.15 -1.00
N SER A 76 17.75 -7.58 0.21
CA SER A 76 17.45 -8.23 1.49
C SER A 76 15.97 -8.20 1.87
N SER A 77 15.18 -7.30 1.26
CA SER A 77 13.74 -7.21 1.47
C SER A 77 12.99 -7.90 0.35
N CYS A 78 12.65 -9.17 0.57
CA CYS A 78 11.87 -10.02 -0.33
C CYS A 78 10.38 -9.59 -0.49
N LEU A 79 10.05 -8.30 -0.26
CA LEU A 79 8.68 -7.75 -0.23
C LEU A 79 8.48 -6.53 -1.14
N CYS A 80 9.28 -6.37 -2.19
CA CYS A 80 9.04 -5.27 -3.14
C CYS A 80 7.66 -5.43 -3.83
N ALA A 81 6.75 -4.50 -3.57
CA ALA A 81 5.39 -4.53 -4.13
C ALA A 81 5.38 -4.54 -5.67
N VAL A 82 6.32 -3.82 -6.29
CA VAL A 82 6.48 -3.79 -7.76
C VAL A 82 6.86 -5.16 -8.29
N GLN A 83 7.85 -5.84 -7.69
CA GLN A 83 8.26 -7.18 -8.12
C GLN A 83 7.15 -8.21 -7.91
N LEU A 84 6.41 -8.12 -6.80
CA LEU A 84 5.26 -8.99 -6.55
C LEU A 84 4.13 -8.76 -7.55
N LEU A 85 3.88 -7.51 -7.94
CA LEU A 85 2.94 -7.15 -8.98
C LEU A 85 3.36 -7.71 -10.35
N GLU A 86 4.61 -7.50 -10.74
CA GLU A 86 5.18 -8.03 -11.99
C GLU A 86 5.07 -9.56 -12.03
N ALA A 87 5.51 -10.24 -10.96
CA ALA A 87 5.43 -11.70 -10.86
C ALA A 87 3.99 -12.23 -10.92
N TRP A 88 3.02 -11.50 -10.37
CA TRP A 88 1.61 -11.84 -10.51
C TRP A 88 1.13 -11.67 -11.95
N LEU A 89 1.45 -10.55 -12.60
CA LEU A 89 1.00 -10.25 -13.97
C LEU A 89 1.50 -11.29 -14.98
N GLN A 90 2.66 -11.91 -14.76
CA GLN A 90 3.18 -13.00 -15.61
C GLN A 90 2.33 -14.27 -15.58
N VAL A 91 1.59 -14.52 -14.50
CA VAL A 91 0.79 -15.75 -14.32
C VAL A 91 -0.71 -15.48 -14.20
N ALA A 92 -1.11 -14.20 -14.25
CA ALA A 92 -2.50 -13.79 -14.17
C ALA A 92 -3.26 -14.24 -15.43
N PRO A 93 -4.52 -14.68 -15.31
CA PRO A 93 -5.33 -14.98 -16.48
C PRO A 93 -5.51 -13.73 -17.36
N MET A 94 -5.87 -13.93 -18.63
CA MET A 94 -6.18 -12.81 -19.53
C MET A 94 -7.38 -12.02 -18.97
N SER A 95 -7.17 -10.73 -18.70
CA SER A 95 -8.17 -9.82 -18.12
C SER A 95 -7.76 -8.36 -18.34
N GLU A 96 -8.74 -7.46 -18.38
CA GLU A 96 -8.53 -6.02 -18.28
C GLU A 96 -8.13 -5.58 -16.86
N PHE A 97 -8.48 -6.35 -15.83
CA PHE A 97 -8.19 -6.02 -14.43
C PHE A 97 -6.79 -6.51 -14.03
N VAL A 98 -6.15 -5.77 -13.13
CA VAL A 98 -4.88 -6.20 -12.50
C VAL A 98 -5.13 -7.40 -11.60
N PHE A 99 -6.18 -7.36 -10.79
CA PHE A 99 -6.57 -8.44 -9.89
C PHE A 99 -7.96 -8.98 -10.25
N PRO A 100 -8.09 -9.77 -11.33
CA PRO A 100 -9.37 -10.32 -11.76
C PRO A 100 -9.89 -11.38 -10.80
N SER A 101 -11.19 -11.65 -10.83
CA SER A 101 -11.77 -12.86 -10.25
C SER A 101 -11.24 -14.10 -10.98
N LEU A 102 -10.71 -15.09 -10.25
CA LEU A 102 -10.17 -16.32 -10.86
C LEU A 102 -11.24 -17.19 -11.52
N SER A 103 -12.52 -17.07 -11.11
CA SER A 103 -13.63 -17.79 -11.71
C SER A 103 -14.33 -17.02 -12.83
N LYS A 104 -14.23 -15.68 -12.83
CA LYS A 104 -14.84 -14.79 -13.83
C LYS A 104 -13.83 -13.71 -14.22
N PRO A 105 -12.84 -14.00 -15.08
CA PRO A 105 -11.70 -13.10 -15.33
C PRO A 105 -12.07 -11.72 -15.91
N PHE A 106 -13.24 -11.58 -16.51
CA PHE A 106 -13.81 -10.30 -16.98
C PHE A 106 -14.38 -9.42 -15.86
N GLN A 107 -14.26 -9.84 -14.59
CA GLN A 107 -14.64 -9.05 -13.41
C GLN A 107 -13.42 -8.89 -12.52
N HIS A 108 -13.32 -7.75 -11.84
CA HIS A 108 -12.33 -7.61 -10.78
C HIS A 108 -12.64 -8.56 -9.59
N MET A 109 -11.62 -8.83 -8.78
CA MET A 109 -11.78 -9.51 -7.51
C MET A 109 -12.73 -8.72 -6.61
N SER A 110 -13.71 -9.40 -6.00
CA SER A 110 -14.61 -8.75 -5.04
C SER A 110 -13.93 -8.54 -3.69
N TYR A 111 -14.36 -7.52 -2.94
CA TYR A 111 -13.90 -7.31 -1.56
C TYR A 111 -14.04 -8.56 -0.68
N GLY A 112 -15.17 -9.26 -0.81
CA GLY A 112 -15.43 -10.48 -0.06
C GLY A 112 -14.45 -11.60 -0.39
N SER A 113 -14.09 -11.75 -1.68
CA SER A 113 -13.06 -12.73 -2.07
C SER A 113 -11.71 -12.33 -1.50
N ALA A 114 -11.26 -11.09 -1.74
CA ALA A 114 -10.00 -10.59 -1.23
C ALA A 114 -9.86 -10.79 0.29
N ARG A 115 -10.91 -10.46 1.06
CA ARG A 115 -10.91 -10.60 2.52
C ARG A 115 -10.77 -12.06 2.95
N ARG A 116 -11.54 -12.97 2.35
CA ARG A 116 -11.47 -14.41 2.69
C ARG A 116 -10.11 -15.00 2.34
N GLU A 117 -9.56 -14.61 1.20
CA GLU A 117 -8.28 -15.13 0.71
C GLU A 117 -7.11 -14.66 1.53
N TRP A 118 -7.11 -13.37 1.90
CA TRP A 118 -6.12 -12.81 2.79
C TRP A 118 -6.20 -13.46 4.17
N LYS A 119 -7.41 -13.59 4.74
CA LYS A 119 -7.60 -14.25 6.04
C LYS A 119 -7.03 -15.67 6.03
N ARG A 120 -7.38 -16.47 5.02
CA ARG A 120 -6.87 -17.85 4.88
C ARG A 120 -5.35 -17.88 4.75
N LEU A 121 -4.76 -16.97 3.96
CA LEU A 121 -3.31 -16.93 3.80
C LEU A 121 -2.62 -16.49 5.10
N ALA A 122 -3.15 -15.48 5.79
CA ALA A 122 -2.63 -15.01 7.06
C ALA A 122 -2.64 -16.12 8.13
N GLU A 123 -3.73 -16.89 8.21
CA GLU A 123 -3.84 -18.07 9.07
C GLU A 123 -2.77 -19.12 8.72
N LYS A 124 -2.59 -19.42 7.43
CA LYS A 124 -1.56 -20.37 6.95
C LYS A 124 -0.14 -19.93 7.31
N LEU A 125 0.11 -18.63 7.34
CA LEU A 125 1.40 -18.04 7.70
C LEU A 125 1.52 -17.78 9.22
N GLY A 126 0.58 -18.23 10.05
CA GLY A 126 0.61 -18.05 11.50
C GLY A 126 0.49 -16.59 11.95
N ILE A 127 0.00 -15.68 11.10
CA ILE A 127 -0.19 -14.27 11.43
C ILE A 127 -1.42 -14.15 12.35
N LYS A 128 -1.18 -14.06 13.66
CA LYS A 128 -2.20 -13.83 14.67
C LYS A 128 -2.80 -12.41 14.51
N ASN A 129 -4.11 -12.26 14.74
CA ASN A 129 -4.84 -10.99 14.56
C ASN A 129 -4.64 -10.34 13.17
N ALA A 130 -4.93 -11.12 12.11
CA ALA A 130 -4.70 -10.72 10.74
C ALA A 130 -5.23 -9.30 10.42
N ILE A 131 -4.31 -8.46 9.94
CA ILE A 131 -4.56 -7.10 9.47
C ILE A 131 -5.77 -7.12 8.53
N THR A 132 -6.78 -6.28 8.76
CA THR A 132 -7.90 -6.20 7.80
C THR A 132 -7.43 -5.58 6.48
N LEU A 133 -8.17 -5.76 5.38
CA LEU A 133 -7.77 -5.13 4.11
C LEU A 133 -7.64 -3.60 4.21
N HIS A 134 -8.52 -2.96 4.99
CA HIS A 134 -8.41 -1.52 5.28
C HIS A 134 -7.21 -1.20 6.19
N GLY A 135 -6.81 -2.14 7.03
CA GLY A 135 -5.67 -2.02 7.92
C GLY A 135 -4.34 -1.82 7.19
N PHE A 136 -4.18 -2.32 5.96
CA PHE A 136 -2.96 -2.06 5.17
C PHE A 136 -2.76 -0.57 4.88
N ARG A 137 -3.84 0.13 4.54
CA ARG A 137 -3.80 1.58 4.29
C ARG A 137 -3.46 2.36 5.56
N GLY A 138 -4.07 1.98 6.69
CA GLY A 138 -3.77 2.58 7.99
C GLY A 138 -2.32 2.31 8.41
N GLY A 139 -1.86 1.07 8.30
CA GLY A 139 -0.49 0.67 8.59
C GLY A 139 0.54 1.40 7.74
N ALA A 140 0.27 1.60 6.45
CA ALA A 140 1.14 2.39 5.57
C ALA A 140 1.24 3.85 6.02
N ALA A 141 0.13 4.45 6.46
CA ALA A 141 0.17 5.80 7.05
C ALA A 141 0.95 5.84 8.36
N THR A 142 0.72 4.87 9.27
CA THR A 142 1.47 4.78 10.52
C THR A 142 2.96 4.65 10.27
N GLU A 143 3.38 3.80 9.32
CA GLU A 143 4.79 3.63 8.97
C GLU A 143 5.39 4.91 8.38
N ALA A 144 4.69 5.58 7.45
CA ALA A 144 5.13 6.85 6.88
C ALA A 144 5.29 7.93 7.96
N ILE A 145 4.35 8.04 8.89
CA ILE A 145 4.42 8.98 10.02
C ILE A 145 5.63 8.67 10.91
N LYS A 146 5.84 7.40 11.26
CA LYS A 146 6.99 6.95 12.07
C LYS A 146 8.33 7.22 11.39
N ASN A 147 8.37 7.16 10.07
CA ASN A 147 9.55 7.50 9.28
C ASN A 147 9.71 9.03 9.05
N GLY A 148 8.85 9.86 9.65
CA GLY A 148 8.96 11.32 9.59
C GLY A 148 8.40 11.96 8.32
N ALA A 149 7.54 11.27 7.57
CA ALA A 149 6.91 11.86 6.39
C ALA A 149 6.06 13.09 6.76
N PRO A 150 6.17 14.21 6.02
CA PRO A 150 5.29 15.36 6.24
C PRO A 150 3.81 14.97 6.12
N ILE A 151 3.00 15.38 7.09
CA ILE A 151 1.58 15.00 7.15
C ILE A 151 0.83 15.46 5.90
N ASP A 152 1.12 16.65 5.36
CA ASP A 152 0.48 17.17 4.16
C ASP A 152 0.81 16.33 2.92
N GLU A 153 2.05 15.87 2.79
CA GLU A 153 2.48 14.96 1.74
C GLU A 153 1.77 13.61 1.86
N LEU A 154 1.73 13.03 3.06
CA LEU A 154 1.02 11.78 3.32
C LEU A 154 -0.49 11.91 3.06
N MET A 155 -1.10 13.05 3.41
CA MET A 155 -2.50 13.31 3.09
C MET A 155 -2.75 13.33 1.59
N ARG A 156 -1.86 13.95 0.80
CA ARG A 156 -1.96 13.97 -0.68
C ARG A 156 -1.77 12.56 -1.25
N PHE A 157 -0.75 11.84 -0.81
CA PHE A 157 -0.42 10.48 -1.24
C PHE A 157 -1.54 9.48 -0.92
N GLY A 158 -1.98 9.47 0.33
CA GLY A 158 -3.07 8.63 0.80
C GLY A 158 -4.44 9.13 0.38
N ARG A 159 -4.61 10.35 -0.13
CA ARG A 159 -5.93 10.93 -0.46
C ARG A 159 -6.86 11.00 0.77
N TRP A 160 -6.33 11.45 1.91
CA TRP A 160 -7.14 11.85 3.06
C TRP A 160 -7.61 13.30 2.89
N LYS A 161 -8.88 13.57 3.21
CA LYS A 161 -9.45 14.92 3.14
C LYS A 161 -9.32 15.71 4.44
N ARG A 162 -9.10 15.00 5.54
CA ARG A 162 -9.23 15.47 6.91
C ARG A 162 -8.02 15.00 7.70
N VAL A 163 -7.32 15.95 8.33
CA VAL A 163 -6.09 15.68 9.12
C VAL A 163 -6.44 14.82 10.32
N GLU A 164 -7.62 15.00 10.89
CA GLU A 164 -8.15 14.30 12.07
C GLU A 164 -8.20 12.78 11.86
N THR A 165 -8.26 12.33 10.60
CA THR A 165 -8.20 10.89 10.28
C THR A 165 -6.80 10.31 10.44
N LEU A 166 -5.76 11.14 10.34
CA LEU A 166 -4.37 10.75 10.54
C LEU A 166 -3.90 10.96 11.97
N GLU A 167 -4.52 11.86 12.73
CA GLU A 167 -4.20 12.10 14.15
C GLU A 167 -4.27 10.81 15.00
N ALA A 168 -5.20 9.90 14.68
CA ALA A 168 -5.28 8.59 15.32
C ALA A 168 -4.04 7.69 15.09
N TYR A 169 -3.17 8.03 14.13
CA TYR A 169 -1.92 7.35 13.84
C TYR A 169 -0.68 8.11 14.31
N VAL A 170 -0.85 9.34 14.82
CA VAL A 170 0.24 10.16 15.36
C VAL A 170 0.43 9.78 16.82
N GLU A 171 1.45 8.97 17.09
CA GLU A 171 1.95 8.74 18.45
C GLU A 171 2.98 9.81 18.77
N VAL A 172 2.81 10.54 19.88
CA VAL A 172 3.83 11.47 20.37
C VAL A 172 5.01 10.64 20.90
N SER A 173 6.10 10.57 20.13
CA SER A 173 7.36 9.98 20.60
C SER A 173 8.09 10.98 21.48
N SER A 174 8.63 10.51 22.61
CA SER A 174 9.52 11.30 23.47
C SER A 174 10.76 11.83 22.73
N GLU A 175 11.16 11.19 21.64
CA GLU A 175 12.28 11.59 20.77
C GLU A 175 11.98 12.83 19.92
N THR A 176 10.70 13.11 19.66
CA THR A 176 10.25 14.27 18.88
C THR A 176 9.90 15.48 19.73
N VAL A 177 10.00 15.36 21.06
CA VAL A 177 9.75 16.47 21.98
C VAL A 177 10.90 17.47 21.88
N PRO A 178 10.64 18.75 21.62
CA PRO A 178 11.68 19.77 21.56
C PRO A 178 12.40 19.84 22.92
N THR A 179 13.71 19.63 22.90
CA THR A 179 14.58 19.85 24.06
C THR A 179 15.17 21.25 24.00
N THR A 180 15.54 21.82 25.15
CA THR A 180 16.20 23.14 25.22
C THR A 180 17.46 23.18 24.36
N SER A 181 18.20 22.07 24.27
CA SER A 181 19.37 21.90 23.39
C SER A 181 19.05 22.07 21.89
N SER A 182 17.85 21.66 21.45
CA SER A 182 17.42 21.83 20.05
C SER A 182 17.05 23.27 19.67
N ALA A 183 16.82 24.14 20.67
CA ALA A 183 16.62 25.56 20.47
C ALA A 183 17.96 26.28 20.24
N PHE A 184 19.01 25.92 20.99
CA PHE A 184 20.34 26.55 20.89
C PHE A 184 21.06 26.21 19.58
N SER A 185 20.80 25.06 18.96
CA SER A 185 21.36 24.70 17.66
C SER A 185 20.74 25.47 16.48
N ARG A 186 19.63 26.18 16.71
CA ARG A 186 18.91 26.98 15.70
C ARG A 186 19.10 28.48 15.88
N LEU A 187 19.81 28.92 16.93
CA LEU A 187 20.18 30.32 17.08
C LEU A 187 21.29 30.67 16.08
N PRO A 188 21.22 31.84 15.43
CA PRO A 188 22.33 32.31 14.62
C PRO A 188 23.59 32.38 15.49
N LYS A 189 24.72 31.88 14.98
CA LYS A 189 26.00 32.04 15.66
C LYS A 189 26.22 33.54 15.84
N MET A 190 26.29 33.98 17.10
CA MET A 190 26.61 35.37 17.40
C MET A 190 27.99 35.70 16.81
N PRO A 191 28.17 36.92 16.28
CA PRO A 191 29.39 37.35 15.62
C PRO A 191 30.61 37.31 16.54
#